data_AF-A0A2D8WBZ7-F1
#
_entry.id   AF-A0A2D8WBZ7-F1
#
_cell.length_a   1.000
_cell.length_b   1.000
_cell.length_c   1.000
_cell.angle_alpha   90.00
_cell.angle_beta   90.00
_cell.angle_gamma   90.00
#
_symmetry.space_group_name_H-M   'P 1'
#
loop_
_entity.id
_entity.type
_entity.pdbx_description
1 polymer ?
#
loop_
_entity_poly.entity_id
_entity_poly.type
_entity_poly.pdbx_seq_one_letter_code
_entity_poly.pdbx_strand_id
1 'polypeptide(L)' 'MNWLENVNSLLQLIVDFANTYIIEIGVPIGGEQVAFMVILLLGTGLYLTIRTGFVQITRLAHGFGVTSGKYD' A
#
# COMPACT_ATOMS: atom_id res chain seq x y z
N MET A 1 -34.80 -11.31 3.65
CA MET A 1 -33.97 -10.47 4.54
C MET A 1 -32.67 -11.14 4.98
N ASN A 2 -32.66 -12.46 5.25
CA ASN A 2 -31.48 -13.20 5.80
C ASN A 2 -30.23 -13.27 4.90
N TRP A 3 -30.33 -13.04 3.60
CA TRP A 3 -29.20 -13.17 2.68
C TRP A 3 -28.17 -12.03 2.85
N LEU A 4 -28.65 -10.81 3.09
CA LEU A 4 -27.77 -9.65 3.33
C LEU A 4 -27.02 -9.77 4.66
N GLU A 5 -27.64 -10.35 5.70
CA GLU A 5 -27.01 -10.58 7.01
C GLU A 5 -25.90 -11.63 6.92
N ASN A 6 -26.12 -12.71 6.17
CA ASN A 6 -25.08 -13.72 5.94
C ASN A 6 -23.87 -13.14 5.17
N VAL A 7 -24.12 -12.30 4.17
CA VAL A 7 -23.04 -11.62 3.42
C VAL A 7 -22.30 -10.64 4.34
N ASN A 8 -23.01 -9.87 5.16
CA ASN A 8 -22.40 -8.94 6.10
C ASN A 8 -21.54 -9.65 7.16
N SER A 9 -21.98 -10.79 7.69
CA SER A 9 -21.23 -11.58 8.66
C SER A 9 -19.90 -12.11 8.07
N LEU A 10 -19.92 -12.57 6.81
CA LEU A 10 -18.71 -13.01 6.12
C LEU A 10 -17.74 -11.85 5.82
N LEU A 11 -18.27 -10.70 5.43
CA LEU A 11 -17.45 -9.51 5.19
C LEU A 11 -16.82 -8.99 6.49
N GLN A 12 -17.56 -9.02 7.59
CA GLN A 12 -17.05 -8.61 8.91
C GLN A 12 -15.88 -9.50 9.33
N LEU A 13 -15.94 -10.81 9.13
CA LEU A 13 -14.82 -11.71 9.43
C LEU A 13 -13.52 -11.28 8.71
N ILE A 14 -13.63 -10.92 7.43
CA ILE A 14 -12.48 -10.46 6.63
C ILE A 14 -11.97 -9.10 7.12
N VAL A 15 -12.90 -8.18 7.43
CA VAL A 15 -12.57 -6.85 7.95
C VAL A 15 -11.90 -6.95 9.32
N ASP A 16 -12.41 -7.78 10.22
CA ASP A 16 -11.87 -7.99 11.56
C ASP A 16 -10.50 -8.66 11.52
N PHE A 17 -10.32 -9.62 10.61
CA PHE A 17 -9.01 -10.19 10.35
C PHE A 17 -8.03 -9.11 9.87
N ALA A 18 -8.42 -8.28 8.91
CA ALA A 18 -7.57 -7.20 8.41
C ALA A 18 -7.26 -6.19 9.52
N ASN A 19 -8.25 -5.75 10.30
CA ASN A 19 -8.04 -4.84 11.42
C ASN A 19 -7.03 -5.44 12.42
N THR A 20 -7.25 -6.67 12.87
CA THR A 20 -6.40 -7.33 13.87
C THR A 20 -4.96 -7.50 13.37
N TYR A 21 -4.75 -8.06 12.18
CA TYR A 21 -3.41 -8.44 11.73
C TYR A 21 -2.65 -7.34 10.98
N ILE A 22 -3.36 -6.40 10.37
CA ILE A 22 -2.77 -5.41 9.45
C ILE A 22 -2.70 -4.03 10.11
N ILE A 23 -3.73 -3.66 10.88
CA ILE A 23 -3.90 -2.32 11.43
C ILE A 23 -3.48 -2.26 12.90
N GLU A 24 -3.98 -3.17 13.75
CA GLU A 24 -3.78 -3.15 15.21
C GLU A 24 -2.38 -3.62 15.67
N ILE A 25 -1.67 -4.43 14.87
CA ILE A 25 -0.26 -4.78 15.12
C ILE A 25 0.68 -3.57 14.90
N GLY A 26 0.12 -2.39 14.60
CA GLY A 26 0.84 -1.16 14.38
C GLY A 26 1.69 -0.68 15.57
N VAL A 27 2.74 0.08 15.26
CA VAL A 27 3.64 0.68 16.26
C VAL A 27 3.15 2.09 16.59
N PRO A 28 3.01 2.47 17.87
CA PRO A 28 2.66 3.83 18.24
C PRO A 28 3.85 4.78 18.01
N ILE A 29 3.64 5.83 17.22
CA ILE A 29 4.65 6.87 16.94
C ILE A 29 3.98 8.22 17.15
N GLY A 30 4.50 9.05 18.07
CA GLY A 30 3.98 10.41 18.31
C GLY A 30 2.57 10.46 18.90
N GLY A 31 2.05 9.35 19.43
CA GLY A 31 0.66 9.26 19.93
C GLY A 31 -0.34 8.68 18.93
N GLU A 32 0.08 8.41 17.69
CA GLU A 32 -0.74 7.80 16.64
C GLU A 32 -0.28 6.37 16.35
N GLN A 33 -1.22 5.45 16.12
CA GLN A 33 -0.94 4.06 15.75
C GLN A 33 -0.63 3.97 14.25
N VAL A 34 0.61 3.65 13.91
CA VAL A 34 1.00 3.43 12.52
C VAL A 34 0.76 1.96 12.19
N ALA A 35 -0.22 1.69 11.34
CA ALA A 35 -0.56 0.34 10.90
C ALA A 35 0.66 -0.42 10.35
N PHE A 36 0.76 -1.71 10.67
CA PHE A 36 1.89 -2.55 10.28
C PHE A 36 2.08 -2.62 8.75
N MET A 37 0.99 -2.64 8.00
CA MET A 37 1.03 -2.56 6.53
C MET A 37 1.72 -1.30 6.02
N VAL A 38 1.50 -0.15 6.64
CA VAL A 38 2.12 1.11 6.21
C VAL A 38 3.64 1.00 6.34
N ILE A 39 4.13 0.42 7.43
CA ILE A 39 5.56 0.18 7.66
C ILE A 39 6.13 -0.75 6.58
N LEU A 40 5.45 -1.86 6.27
CA LEU A 40 5.90 -2.80 5.24
C LEU A 40 5.90 -2.19 3.84
N LEU A 41 4.87 -1.41 3.49
CA LEU A 41 4.76 -0.75 2.20
C LEU A 41 5.82 0.34 2.04
N LEU A 42 6.04 1.16 3.06
CA LEU A 42 7.09 2.18 3.05
C LEU A 42 8.49 1.54 3.01
N GLY A 43 8.73 0.50 3.81
CA GLY A 43 9.99 -0.23 3.80
C GLY A 43 10.28 -0.88 2.44
N THR A 44 9.28 -1.53 1.84
CA THR A 44 9.40 -2.12 0.50
C THR A 44 9.64 -1.07 -0.57
N GLY A 45 8.86 0.02 -0.54
CA GLY A 45 9.04 1.15 -1.46
C GLY A 45 10.43 1.74 -1.36
N LEU A 46 10.89 2.05 -0.13
CA LEU A 46 12.23 2.58 0.12
C LEU A 46 13.32 1.61 -0.36
N TYR A 47 13.20 0.32 -0.03
CA TYR A 47 14.15 -0.71 -0.46
C TYR A 47 14.26 -0.78 -1.98
N LEU A 48 13.12 -0.84 -2.68
CA LEU A 48 13.09 -0.91 -4.14
C LEU A 48 13.64 0.38 -4.77
N THR A 49 13.31 1.55 -4.24
CA THR A 49 13.82 2.83 -4.75
C THR A 49 15.34 2.92 -4.58
N ILE A 50 15.89 2.50 -3.43
CA ILE A 50 17.35 2.49 -3.21
C ILE A 50 18.01 1.43 -4.12
N ARG A 51 17.47 0.21 -4.16
CA ARG A 51 18.03 -0.89 -4.96
C ARG A 51 18.05 -0.60 -6.45
N THR A 52 17.04 0.12 -6.95
CA THR A 52 16.96 0.53 -8.35
C THR A 52 17.72 1.83 -8.65
N GLY A 53 18.39 2.43 -7.65
CA GLY A 53 19.18 3.64 -7.83
C GLY A 53 18.33 4.87 -8.17
N PHE A 54 17.15 5.00 -7.56
CA PHE A 54 16.19 6.07 -7.84
C PHE A 54 15.73 6.10 -9.31
N VAL A 55 15.50 4.92 -9.90
CA VAL A 55 15.05 4.79 -11.30
C VAL A 55 13.77 5.57 -11.58
N GLN A 56 12.93 5.77 -10.57
CA GLN A 56 11.74 6.61 -10.65
C GLN A 56 12.13 8.05 -11.05
N ILE A 57 13.16 8.65 -10.46
CA ILE A 57 13.57 10.02 -10.82
C ILE A 57 14.26 10.04 -12.20
N THR A 58 15.15 9.07 -12.47
CA THR A 58 15.96 9.06 -13.69
C THR A 58 15.19 8.68 -14.95
N ARG A 59 14.21 7.77 -14.86
CA ARG A 59 13.47 7.27 -16.03
C ARG A 59 12.09 7.91 -16.21
N LEU A 60 11.56 8.65 -15.23
CA LEU A 60 10.28 9.33 -15.40
C LEU A 60 10.32 10.35 -16.56
N ALA A 61 11.37 11.16 -16.66
CA ALA A 61 11.51 12.14 -17.75
C ALA A 61 11.54 11.47 -19.14
N HIS A 62 12.24 10.34 -19.24
CA HIS A 62 12.28 9.56 -20.49
C HIS A 62 10.91 8.96 -20.79
N GLY A 63 10.25 8.34 -19.80
CA GLY A 63 8.90 7.78 -19.92
C GLY A 63 7.85 8.79 -20.38
N PHE A 64 7.86 10.01 -19.83
CA PHE A 64 7.01 11.11 -20.30
C PHE A 64 7.34 11.52 -21.73
N GLY A 65 8.62 11.49 -22.12
CA GLY A 65 9.03 11.71 -23.51
C GLY A 65 8.46 10.69 -24.48
N VAL A 66 8.42 9.41 -24.10
CA VAL A 66 7.88 8.34 -24.97
C VAL A 66 6.36 8.40 -25.05
N THR A 67 5.65 8.61 -23.93
CA THR A 67 4.18 8.69 -23.92
C THR A 67 3.63 9.97 -24.54
N SER A 68 4.42 11.06 -24.54
CA SER A 68 4.07 12.30 -25.27
C SER A 68 4.36 12.22 -26.77
N GLY A 69 4.84 11.08 -27.28
CA GLY A 69 5.15 10.89 -28.70
C GLY A 69 6.35 11.72 -29.18
N LYS A 70 7.19 12.19 -28.26
CA LYS A 70 8.38 13.00 -28.58
C LYS A 70 9.56 12.14 -29.05
N TYR A 71 9.51 10.85 -28.75
CA TYR A 71 10.43 9.83 -29.26
C TYR A 71 9.59 8.78 -30.00
N ASP A 72 9.86 8.63 -31.29
CA ASP A 72 9.38 7.54 -32.15
C ASP A 72 10.38 6.37 -32.08
#